data_AF-A0A645GBX3-F1
#
_entry.id   AF-A0A645GBX3-F1
#
_cell.length_a   1.000
_cell.length_b   1.000
_cell.length_c   1.000
_cell.angle_alpha   90.00
_cell.angle_beta   90.00
_cell.angle_gamma   90.00
#
_symmetry.space_group_name_H-M   'P 1'
#
loop_
_entity.id
_entity.type
_entity.pdbx_description
1 polymer ?
#
loop_
_entity_poly.entity_id
_entity_poly.type
_entity_poly.pdbx_seq_one_letter_code
_entity_poly.pdbx_strand_id
1 'polypeptide(L)' 'MWSQSVLEMENEGVEGYIELGPGSVLSGLVRKICKGKRPYAVSNSDELMAAAEYLRGANNG' A
#
# COMPACT_ATOMS: atom_id res chain seq x y z
N MET A 1 7.10 -16.58 4.59
CA MET A 1 7.13 -15.54 5.64
C MET A 1 7.39 -14.20 4.95
N TRP A 2 6.59 -13.16 5.22
CA TRP A 2 6.39 -11.95 4.40
C TRP A 2 5.65 -12.13 3.07
N SER A 3 6.28 -12.75 2.06
CA SER A 3 5.64 -12.89 0.74
C SER A 3 4.30 -13.62 0.79
N GLN A 4 4.21 -14.66 1.63
CA GLN A 4 2.98 -15.40 1.89
C GLN A 4 1.88 -14.51 2.49
N SER A 5 2.22 -13.64 3.45
CA SER A 5 1.24 -12.74 4.09
C SER A 5 0.71 -11.71 3.08
N VAL A 6 1.57 -11.20 2.20
CA VAL A 6 1.16 -10.28 1.13
C VAL A 6 0.28 -10.96 0.09
N LEU A 7 0.60 -12.20 -0.28
CA LEU A 7 -0.24 -13.01 -1.18
C LEU A 7 -1.60 -13.34 -0.56
N GLU A 8 -1.65 -13.61 0.74
CA GLU A 8 -2.90 -13.87 1.45
C GLU A 8 -3.79 -12.63 1.49
N MET A 9 -3.24 -11.45 1.79
CA MET A 9 -3.97 -10.18 1.65
C MET A 9 -4.50 -9.94 0.23
N GLU A 10 -3.71 -10.24 -0.80
CA GLU A 10 -4.18 -10.16 -2.19
C GLU A 10 -5.37 -11.09 -2.44
N ASN A 11 -5.27 -12.35 -1.99
CA ASN A 11 -6.32 -13.35 -2.15
C ASN A 11 -7.60 -13.00 -1.38
N GLU A 12 -7.48 -12.29 -0.26
CA GLU A 12 -8.60 -11.73 0.51
C GLU A 12 -9.23 -10.49 -0.14
N GLY A 13 -8.68 -10.02 -1.27
CA GLY A 13 -9.24 -8.91 -2.03
C GLY A 13 -8.73 -7.54 -1.60
N VAL A 14 -7.58 -7.45 -0.93
CA VAL A 14 -6.99 -6.15 -0.59
C VAL A 14 -6.60 -5.40 -1.87
N GLU A 15 -7.15 -4.18 -2.02
CA GLU A 15 -6.93 -3.35 -3.20
C GLU A 15 -5.83 -2.30 -3.00
N GLY A 16 -5.64 -1.86 -1.76
CA GLY A 16 -4.72 -0.78 -1.38
C GLY A 16 -3.68 -1.21 -0.36
N TYR A 17 -2.46 -0.71 -0.52
CA TYR A 17 -1.32 -0.99 0.38
C TYR A 17 -0.66 0.33 0.79
N ILE A 18 -0.45 0.51 2.09
CA ILE A 18 0.21 1.68 2.66
C ILE A 18 1.37 1.20 3.55
N GLU A 19 2.58 1.64 3.25
CA GLU A 19 3.77 1.43 4.07
C GLU A 19 3.98 2.66 4.96
N LEU A 20 3.79 2.50 6.26
CA LEU A 20 4.01 3.55 7.25
C LEU A 20 5.44 3.43 7.80
N GLY A 21 6.29 4.41 7.52
CA GLY A 21 7.67 4.45 7.98
C GLY A 21 8.64 5.00 6.93
N PRO A 22 9.92 5.19 7.31
CA PRO A 22 10.93 5.70 6.39
C PRO A 22 11.28 4.68 5.29
N GLY A 23 11.43 5.17 4.07
CA GLY A 23 11.80 4.36 2.91
C GLY A 23 10.60 3.77 2.17
N SER A 24 10.86 2.77 1.33
CA SER A 24 9.84 2.18 0.45
C SER A 24 10.09 0.67 0.21
N VAL A 25 10.68 -0.01 1.20
CA VAL A 25 11.14 -1.39 1.03
C VAL A 25 9.94 -2.32 0.88
N LEU A 26 8.94 -2.20 1.75
CA LEU A 26 7.76 -3.04 1.71
C LEU A 26 6.94 -2.75 0.45
N SER A 27 6.84 -1.49 0.05
CA SER A 27 6.23 -1.06 -1.21
C SER A 27 6.92 -1.70 -2.42
N GLY A 28 8.25 -1.77 -2.41
CA GLY A 28 9.01 -2.47 -3.45
C GLY A 28 8.70 -3.97 -3.49
N LEU A 29 8.56 -4.61 -2.33
CA LEU A 29 8.21 -6.03 -2.23
C LEU A 29 6.78 -6.29 -2.72
N VAL A 30 5.81 -5.47 -2.33
CA VAL A 30 4.42 -5.56 -2.81
C VAL A 30 4.35 -5.48 -4.33
N ARG A 31 5.06 -4.54 -4.98
CA ARG A 31 5.10 -4.44 -6.46
C ARG A 31 5.66 -5.68 -7.15
N LYS A 32 6.57 -6.41 -6.49
CA LYS A 32 7.13 -7.65 -7.02
C LYS A 32 6.15 -8.82 -6.89
N ILE A 33 5.45 -8.90 -5.76
CA ILE A 33 4.52 -9.98 -5.40
C ILE A 33 3.17 -9.79 -6.11
N CYS A 34 2.54 -8.63 -5.92
CA CYS A 34 1.22 -8.29 -6.46
C CYS A 34 1.37 -7.41 -7.71
N LYS A 35 1.33 -8.02 -8.88
CA LYS A 35 1.50 -7.31 -10.16
C LYS A 35 0.36 -6.31 -10.37
N GLY A 36 0.71 -5.09 -10.76
CA GLY A 36 -0.25 -4.01 -11.03
C GLY A 36 -0.66 -3.18 -9.81
N LYS A 37 -0.37 -3.63 -8.58
CA LYS A 37 -0.64 -2.84 -7.38
C LYS A 37 0.31 -1.65 -7.27
N ARG A 38 -0.21 -0.55 -6.75
CA ARG A 38 0.53 0.69 -6.48
C ARG A 38 0.50 1.00 -4.98
N PRO A 39 1.42 0.42 -4.18
CA PRO A 39 1.55 0.75 -2.77
C PRO A 39 2.04 2.19 -2.59
N TYR A 40 1.57 2.82 -1.52
CA TYR A 40 1.96 4.17 -1.10
C TYR A 40 2.90 4.08 0.11
N ALA A 41 4.09 4.66 0.01
CA ALA A 41 4.97 4.84 1.16
C ALA A 41 4.68 6.20 1.82
N VAL A 42 4.60 6.20 3.15
CA VAL A 42 4.30 7.37 3.97
C VAL A 42 5.35 7.47 5.07
N SER A 43 6.22 8.46 4.92
CA SER A 43 7.39 8.70 5.77
C SER A 43 7.28 9.98 6.60
N ASN A 44 6.30 10.83 6.30
CA ASN A 44 6.07 12.11 6.98
C ASN A 44 4.58 12.50 7.01
N SER A 45 4.28 13.58 7.72
CA SER A 45 2.92 14.12 7.89
C SER A 45 2.25 14.51 6.57
N ASP A 46 3.00 15.12 5.66
CA ASP A 46 2.44 15.62 4.39
C ASP A 46 2.02 14.45 3.49
N GLU A 47 2.86 13.42 3.41
CA GLU A 47 2.54 12.17 2.72
C GLU A 47 1.36 11.42 3.34
N LEU A 48 1.23 11.46 4.67
CA LEU A 48 0.08 10.86 5.37
C LEU A 48 -1.22 11.56 4.99
N MET A 49 -1.21 12.89 4.91
CA MET A 49 -2.37 13.67 4.48
C MET A 49 -2.76 13.35 3.03
N ALA A 50 -1.79 13.28 2.13
CA ALA A 50 -2.03 12.89 0.73
C ALA A 50 -2.60 11.47 0.61
N ALA A 51 -2.07 10.51 1.38
CA ALA A 51 -2.59 9.15 1.40
C ALA A 51 -4.04 9.10 1.93
N ALA A 52 -4.36 9.88 2.96
CA ALA A 52 -5.71 9.97 3.52
C ALA A 52 -6.70 10.62 2.55
N GLU A 53 -6.28 11.62 1.78
CA GLU A 53 -7.09 12.21 0.70
C GLU A 53 -7.37 11.22 -0.43
N TYR A 54 -6.35 10.47 -0.86
CA TYR A 54 -6.51 9.39 -1.84
C TYR A 54 -7.55 8.35 -1.37
N LEU A 55 -7.46 7.89 -0.12
CA LEU A 55 -8.41 6.94 0.46
C LEU A 55 -9.84 7.51 0.54
N ARG A 56 -9.97 8.80 0.87
CA ARG A 56 -11.28 9.49 0.88
C ARG A 56 -11.88 9.61 -0.52
N GLY A 57 -11.07 9.89 -1.53
CA GLY A 57 -11.50 9.98 -2.92
C GLY A 57 -11.95 8.63 -3.50
N ALA A 58 -11.29 7.54 -3.12
CA ALA A 58 -11.65 6.19 -3.54
C ALA A 58 -13.02 5.72 -3.03
N ASN A 59 -13.52 6.27 -1.93
CA ASN A 59 -14.84 5.94 -1.35
C ASN A 59 -16.02 6.68 -2.00
N ASN A 60 -15.77 7.61 -2.93
CA ASN A 60 -16.79 8.43 -3.57
C ASN A 60 -17.04 8.05 -5.05
N GLY A 61 -16.58 6.87 -5.48
CA GLY A 61 -16.72 6.35 -6.84
C GLY A 61 -17.50 5.05 -6.90
#